data_AF-A0A0J6WT49-F1
#
_entry.id   AF-A0A0J6WT49-F1
#
_cell.length_a   1.000
_cell.length_b   1.000
_cell.length_c   1.000
_cell.angle_alpha   90.00
_cell.angle_beta   90.00
_cell.angle_gamma   90.00
#
_symmetry.space_group_name_H-M   'P 1'
#
loop_
_entity.id
_entity.type
_entity.pdbx_description
1 polymer ?
#
loop_
_entity_poly.entity_id
_entity_poly.type
_entity_poly.pdbx_seq_one_letter_code
_entity_poly.pdbx_strand_id
1 'polypeptide(L)'
;MGRKFHQHHPKRLKFSQKTTPDIKNNVTTKSRCCYCGRILYPDTWHYMWDEYGQRVKKCNNELECYRHRKDRAEEAYRNAIR
;
A
#
# COMPACT_ATOMS: atom_id res chain seq x y z
N MET A 1 15.11 54.46 -16.91
CA MET A 1 13.87 53.75 -16.51
C MET A 1 13.79 52.45 -17.31
N GLY A 2 13.41 51.32 -16.69
CA GLY A 2 13.08 50.07 -17.39
C GLY A 2 13.97 48.85 -17.12
N ARG A 3 13.97 48.30 -15.91
CA ARG A 3 14.61 46.99 -15.61
C ARG A 3 13.66 45.87 -16.04
N LYS A 4 14.09 45.05 -17.01
CA LYS A 4 13.35 43.88 -17.49
C LYS A 4 13.40 42.77 -16.42
N PHE A 5 12.27 42.45 -15.82
CA PHE A 5 12.13 41.34 -14.86
C PHE A 5 12.11 40.01 -15.62
N HIS A 6 13.20 39.25 -15.55
CA HIS A 6 13.19 37.84 -15.92
C HIS A 6 12.49 37.07 -14.79
N GLN A 7 11.25 36.64 -15.01
CA GLN A 7 10.54 35.75 -14.11
C GLN A 7 11.23 34.38 -14.14
N HIS A 8 12.03 34.09 -13.11
CA HIS A 8 12.56 32.75 -12.84
C HIS A 8 11.39 31.84 -12.45
N HIS A 9 10.88 31.06 -13.39
CA HIS A 9 9.99 29.94 -13.06
C HIS A 9 10.75 28.91 -12.22
N PRO A 10 10.30 28.57 -10.99
CA PRO A 10 10.92 27.48 -10.25
C PRO A 10 10.68 26.19 -11.04
N LYS A 11 11.78 25.52 -11.39
CA LYS A 11 11.77 24.22 -12.08
C LYS A 11 10.94 23.26 -11.22
N ARG A 12 9.73 22.93 -11.70
CA ARG A 12 8.87 21.91 -11.12
C ARG A 12 9.69 20.62 -11.05
N LEU A 13 10.16 20.25 -9.86
CA LEU A 13 10.83 18.97 -9.63
C LEU A 13 9.85 17.89 -10.07
N LYS A 14 10.09 17.32 -11.26
CA LYS A 14 9.36 16.14 -11.71
C LYS A 14 9.77 15.04 -10.75
N PHE A 15 8.92 14.74 -9.77
CA PHE A 15 9.03 13.53 -8.98
C PHE A 15 9.01 12.38 -9.98
N SER A 16 10.19 11.85 -10.28
CA SER A 16 10.37 10.65 -11.08
C SER A 16 9.77 9.54 -10.23
N GLN A 17 8.51 9.21 -10.51
CA GLN A 17 7.91 7.99 -10.02
C GLN A 17 8.73 6.87 -10.63
N LYS A 18 9.67 6.34 -9.84
CA LYS A 18 10.42 5.14 -10.18
C LYS A 18 9.37 4.04 -10.23
N THR A 19 8.83 3.79 -11.42
CA THR A 19 7.98 2.64 -11.70
C THR A 19 8.77 1.42 -11.28
N THR A 20 8.37 0.81 -10.16
CA THR A 20 8.89 -0.48 -9.71
C THR A 20 8.80 -1.47 -10.87
N PRO A 21 9.81 -2.32 -11.10
CA PRO A 21 9.77 -3.28 -12.18
C PRO A 21 8.55 -4.19 -12.00
N ASP A 22 7.70 -4.22 -13.03
CA ASP A 22 6.62 -5.19 -13.20
C ASP A 22 7.23 -6.58 -13.32
N ILE A 23 7.37 -7.26 -12.19
CA ILE A 23 7.84 -8.63 -12.13
C ILE A 23 6.67 -9.51 -12.56
N LYS A 24 6.56 -9.71 -13.88
CA LYS A 24 5.78 -10.80 -14.49
C LYS A 24 6.39 -12.13 -14.09
N ASN A 25 5.92 -12.67 -12.97
CA ASN A 25 6.27 -14.01 -12.52
C ASN A 25 5.02 -14.88 -12.58
N ASN A 26 5.08 -15.90 -13.44
CA ASN A 26 4.11 -16.98 -13.58
C ASN A 26 4.23 -17.93 -12.38
N VAL A 27 4.04 -17.36 -11.19
CA VAL A 27 4.08 -18.06 -9.90
C VAL A 27 2.63 -18.26 -9.53
N THR A 28 2.24 -19.42 -9.04
CA THR A 28 1.00 -19.60 -8.27
C THR A 28 1.00 -18.52 -7.19
N THR A 29 0.37 -17.36 -7.47
CA THR A 29 0.58 -16.10 -6.76
C THR A 29 -0.11 -16.19 -5.42
N LYS A 30 0.53 -16.91 -4.49
CA LYS A 30 0.11 -16.96 -3.10
C LYS A 30 0.19 -15.52 -2.61
N SER A 31 -0.98 -14.89 -2.53
CA SER A 31 -1.09 -13.51 -2.11
C SER A 31 -0.69 -13.41 -0.65
N ARG A 32 -0.27 -12.24 -0.18
CA ARG A 32 0.03 -12.02 1.25
C ARG A 32 -1.03 -11.15 1.88
N CYS A 33 -1.26 -11.36 3.17
CA CYS A 33 -2.08 -10.47 3.98
C CYS A 33 -1.43 -9.09 4.05
N CYS A 34 -2.19 -8.03 3.78
CA CYS A 34 -1.70 -6.66 3.84
C CYS A 34 -1.21 -6.26 5.24
N TYR A 35 -1.82 -6.82 6.30
CA TYR A 35 -1.51 -6.45 7.68
C TYR A 35 -0.47 -7.35 8.35
N CYS A 36 -0.68 -8.66 8.39
CA CYS A 36 0.24 -9.59 9.07
C CYS A 36 1.32 -10.18 8.14
N GLY A 37 1.27 -9.90 6.83
CA GLY A 37 2.27 -10.37 5.86
C GLY A 37 2.27 -11.88 5.56
N ARG A 38 1.41 -12.67 6.22
CA ARG A 38 1.35 -14.13 6.02
C ARG A 38 0.86 -14.48 4.63
N ILE A 39 1.30 -15.66 4.17
CA ILE A 39 0.85 -16.27 2.92
C ILE A 39 -0.64 -16.61 3.04
N LEU A 40 -1.41 -16.20 2.05
CA LEU A 40 -2.82 -16.49 1.90
C LEU A 40 -2.98 -17.71 0.98
N TYR A 41 -3.63 -18.74 1.51
CA TYR A 41 -4.04 -19.91 0.76
C TYR A 41 -5.42 -19.66 0.12
N PRO A 42 -5.83 -20.41 -0.90
CA PRO A 42 -7.20 -20.35 -1.40
C PRO A 42 -8.19 -20.48 -0.24
N ASP A 43 -9.26 -19.68 -0.25
CA ASP A 43 -10.32 -19.67 0.78
C ASP A 43 -9.93 -19.16 2.20
N THR A 44 -8.66 -18.82 2.46
CA THR A 44 -8.23 -18.34 3.79
C THR A 44 -8.16 -16.81 3.91
N TRP A 45 -8.79 -16.07 3.00
CA TRP A 45 -8.74 -14.62 2.93
C TRP A 45 -10.02 -13.98 2.38
N HIS A 46 -10.21 -12.70 2.70
CA HIS A 46 -11.26 -11.85 2.16
C HIS A 46 -10.69 -10.51 1.70
N TYR A 47 -11.47 -9.79 0.89
CA TYR A 47 -11.16 -8.39 0.56
C TYR A 47 -11.64 -7.46 1.66
N MET A 48 -10.82 -6.49 2.01
CA MET A 48 -11.12 -5.40 2.94
C MET A 48 -10.73 -4.07 2.30
N TRP A 49 -11.41 -3.00 2.65
CA TRP A 49 -10.99 -1.64 2.29
C TRP A 49 -9.96 -1.14 3.30
N ASP A 50 -8.87 -0.56 2.81
CA ASP A 50 -7.83 0.04 3.64
C ASP A 50 -8.13 1.53 3.96
N GLU A 51 -7.28 2.16 4.78
CA GLU A 51 -7.41 3.58 5.17
C GLU A 51 -7.32 4.56 3.99
N TYR A 52 -6.70 4.16 2.87
CA TYR A 52 -6.64 4.94 1.64
C TYR A 52 -7.76 4.59 0.64
N GLY A 53 -8.71 3.73 1.03
CA GLY A 53 -9.81 3.29 0.17
C GLY A 53 -9.38 2.28 -0.91
N GLN A 54 -8.27 1.56 -0.72
CA GLN A 54 -7.84 0.50 -1.63
C GLN A 54 -8.38 -0.86 -1.18
N ARG A 55 -8.74 -1.75 -2.14
CA ARG A 55 -9.10 -3.14 -1.80
C ARG A 55 -7.83 -3.95 -1.57
N VAL A 56 -7.64 -4.37 -0.33
CA VAL A 56 -6.53 -5.20 0.11
C VAL A 56 -7.01 -6.59 0.51
N LYS A 57 -6.13 -7.59 0.41
CA LYS A 57 -6.42 -8.94 0.89
C LYS A 57 -6.04 -9.08 2.37
N LYS A 58 -6.97 -9.59 3.16
CA LYS A 58 -6.82 -9.83 4.60
C LYS A 58 -7.13 -11.28 4.95
N CYS A 59 -6.46 -11.81 5.97
CA CYS A 59 -6.75 -13.15 6.52
C CYS A 59 -8.18 -13.25 7.05
N ASN A 60 -8.83 -14.40 6.85
CA ASN A 60 -10.13 -14.72 7.46
C ASN A 60 -10.02 -14.88 8.98
N ASN A 61 -8.96 -15.53 9.47
CA ASN A 61 -8.74 -15.69 10.90
C ASN A 61 -8.13 -14.41 11.50
N GLU A 62 -8.97 -13.62 12.17
CA GLU A 62 -8.58 -12.32 12.74
C GLU A 62 -7.69 -12.45 13.98
N LEU A 63 -7.92 -13.47 14.82
CA LEU A 63 -7.11 -13.74 16.02
C LEU A 63 -5.66 -14.01 15.64
N GLU A 64 -5.47 -14.86 14.63
CA GLU A 64 -4.15 -15.15 14.08
C GLU A 64 -3.54 -13.91 13.42
N CYS A 65 -4.33 -13.17 12.64
CA CYS A 65 -3.86 -11.93 12.04
C CYS A 65 -3.41 -10.91 13.08
N TYR A 66 -4.12 -10.78 14.20
CA TYR A 66 -3.79 -9.90 15.33
C TYR A 66 -2.45 -10.26 15.97
N ARG A 67 -2.24 -11.53 16.31
CA ARG A 67 -1.00 -12.02 16.94
C ARG A 67 0.29 -11.73 16.16
N HIS A 68 0.19 -11.57 14.83
CA HIS A 68 1.33 -11.35 13.95
C HIS A 68 1.35 -9.95 13.32
N ARG A 69 0.40 -9.08 13.67
CA ARG A 69 0.44 -7.68 13.27
C ARG A 69 1.53 -6.97 14.05
N LYS A 70 2.27 -6.11 13.36
CA LYS A 70 3.16 -5.12 13.99
C LYS A 70 2.32 -3.90 14.36
N ASP A 71 2.75 -3.12 15.35
CA ASP A 71 2.05 -1.89 15.78
C ASP A 71 1.63 -0.98 14.63
N ARG A 72 2.54 -0.72 13.68
CA ARG A 72 2.22 0.12 12.49
C ARG A 72 1.09 -0.46 11.63
N ALA A 73 1.01 -1.80 11.51
CA ALA A 73 -0.05 -2.46 10.76
C ALA A 73 -1.36 -2.54 11.57
N GLU A 74 -1.28 -2.51 12.90
CA GLU A 74 -2.46 -2.38 13.77
C GLU A 74 -3.09 -0.99 13.65
N GLU A 75 -2.28 0.07 13.66
CA GLU A 75 -2.74 1.44 13.42
C GLU A 75 -3.44 1.57 12.06
N ALA A 76 -2.79 1.10 10.99
CA ALA A 76 -3.38 1.07 9.65
C ALA A 76 -4.72 0.30 9.60
N TYR A 77 -4.80 -0.83 10.30
CA TYR A 77 -6.04 -1.61 10.37
C TYR A 77 -7.14 -0.88 11.15
N ARG A 78 -6.81 -0.20 12.26
CA ARG A 78 -7.77 0.60 13.02
C ARG A 78 -8.31 1.75 12.18
N ASN A 79 -7.45 2.42 11.43
CA ASN A 79 -7.86 3.46 10.49
C ASN A 79 -8.77 2.92 9.38
N ALA A 80 -8.54 1.69 8.93
CA ALA A 80 -9.34 1.05 7.88
C ALA A 80 -10.73 0.57 8.32
N ILE A 81 -10.94 0.31 9.62
CA ILE A 81 -12.25 -0.10 10.17
C ILE A 81 -13.09 1.10 10.63
N ARG A 82 -12.44 2.23 10.87
CA ARG A 82 -13.08 3.45 11.36
C ARG A 82 -14.08 4.01 10.35
#